data_AF-A0A849QXC5-F1
#
_entry.id   AF-A0A849QXC5-F1
#
_cell.length_a   1.000
_cell.length_b   1.000
_cell.length_c   1.000
_cell.angle_alpha   90.00
_cell.angle_beta   90.00
_cell.angle_gamma   90.00
#
_symmetry.space_group_name_H-M   'P 1'
#
loop_
_entity.id
_entity.type
_entity.pdbx_description
1 polymer ?
#
loop_
_entity_poly.entity_id
_entity_poly.type
_entity_poly.pdbx_seq_one_letter_code
_entity_poly.pdbx_strand_id
1 'polypeptide(L)' 'MLIHSQKVEDTVTAIKHEFEDIISTQIHNHLREDKCIEVFILEGDAARINDLVRLFLTTRKMDYVKLIVA' A
#
# COMPACT_ATOMS: atom_id res chain seq x y z
N MET A 1 2.56 -3.57 4.10
CA MET A 1 2.87 -4.37 2.88
C MET A 1 1.58 -4.77 2.21
N LEU A 2 1.55 -4.76 0.88
CA LEU A 2 0.41 -5.23 0.09
C LEU A 2 0.87 -6.01 -1.14
N ILE A 3 -0.03 -6.83 -1.69
CA ILE A 3 0.12 -7.51 -2.97
C ILE A 3 -1.12 -7.20 -3.81
N HIS A 4 -0.92 -6.89 -5.08
CA HIS A 4 -2.02 -6.58 -6.01
C HIS A 4 -1.66 -6.98 -7.45
N SER A 5 -2.63 -6.93 -8.36
CA SER A 5 -2.35 -7.07 -9.80
C SER A 5 -1.71 -5.80 -10.37
N GLN A 6 -0.81 -5.96 -11.33
CA GLN A 6 -0.20 -4.83 -12.04
C GLN A 6 -1.25 -3.91 -12.72
N LYS A 7 -2.42 -4.45 -13.07
CA LYS A 7 -3.54 -3.68 -13.66
C LYS A 7 -4.16 -2.63 -12.72
N VAL A 8 -3.87 -2.71 -11.42
CA VAL A 8 -4.43 -1.78 -10.42
C VAL A 8 -3.37 -0.84 -9.84
N GLU A 9 -2.19 -0.80 -10.44
CA GLU A 9 -1.07 0.08 -10.05
C GLU A 9 -1.48 1.55 -9.94
N ASP A 10 -2.28 2.03 -10.89
CA ASP A 10 -2.77 3.42 -10.88
C ASP A 10 -3.59 3.73 -9.62
N THR A 11 -4.34 2.74 -9.11
CA THR A 11 -5.09 2.91 -7.87
C THR A 11 -4.17 2.97 -6.66
N VAL A 12 -3.12 2.14 -6.64
CA VAL A 12 -2.11 2.16 -5.57
C VAL A 12 -1.35 3.49 -5.59
N THR A 13 -1.01 3.98 -6.78
CA THR A 13 -0.32 5.26 -6.97
C THR A 13 -1.20 6.46 -6.57
N ALA A 14 -2.49 6.45 -6.88
CA ALA A 14 -3.40 7.50 -6.41
C ALA A 14 -3.52 7.52 -4.88
N ILE A 15 -3.67 6.34 -4.26
CA ILE A 15 -3.75 6.22 -2.80
C ILE A 15 -2.44 6.67 -2.16
N LYS A 16 -1.28 6.18 -2.59
CA LYS A 16 -0.01 6.54 -1.94
C LYS A 16 0.27 8.05 -2.02
N HIS A 17 -0.08 8.72 -3.12
CA HIS A 17 0.09 10.17 -3.26
C HIS A 17 -0.72 10.94 -2.21
N GLU A 18 -1.90 10.46 -1.82
CA GLU A 18 -2.71 11.08 -0.77
C GLU A 18 -2.06 10.97 0.63
N PHE A 19 -1.16 9.99 0.82
CA PHE A 19 -0.52 9.68 2.11
C PHE A 19 1.01 9.83 2.08
N GLU A 20 1.55 10.61 1.13
CA GLU A 20 2.99 10.90 1.06
C GLU A 20 3.55 11.51 2.36
N ASP A 21 2.69 12.18 3.13
CA ASP A 21 3.04 12.77 4.43
C ASP A 21 3.52 11.75 5.47
N ILE A 22 3.10 10.49 5.33
CA ILE A 22 3.45 9.40 6.28
C ILE A 22 4.27 8.27 5.65
N ILE A 23 4.58 8.33 4.35
CA ILE A 23 5.36 7.28 3.65
C ILE A 23 6.81 7.73 3.59
N SER A 24 7.68 7.14 4.43
CA SER A 24 9.11 7.43 4.41
C SER A 24 9.84 6.66 3.31
N THR A 25 9.37 5.46 2.97
CA THR A 25 9.95 4.65 1.89
C THR A 25 8.89 3.74 1.28
N GLN A 26 8.92 3.63 -0.05
CA GLN A 26 8.17 2.63 -0.82
C GLN A 26 9.16 1.72 -1.55
N ILE A 27 9.01 0.41 -1.37
CA ILE A 27 9.68 -0.61 -2.18
C ILE A 27 8.60 -1.28 -3.03
N HIS A 28 8.74 -1.18 -4.35
CA HIS A 28 7.86 -1.83 -5.32
C HIS A 28 8.65 -2.93 -6.05
N ASN A 29 8.08 -4.13 -6.21
CA ASN A 29 8.68 -5.18 -7.01
C ASN A 29 7.65 -5.95 -7.85
N HIS A 30 7.97 -6.21 -9.11
CA HIS A 30 7.17 -7.05 -9.99
C HIS A 30 7.42 -8.53 -9.68
N LEU A 31 6.36 -9.24 -9.31
CA LEU A 31 6.36 -10.69 -9.14
C LEU A 31 5.98 -11.38 -10.45
N ARG A 32 5.96 -12.72 -10.44
CA ARG A 32 5.38 -13.51 -11.54
C ARG A 32 3.85 -13.36 -11.55
N GLU A 33 3.23 -13.75 -12.67
CA GLU A 33 1.76 -13.81 -12.81
C GLU A 33 1.05 -12.44 -12.70
N ASP A 34 1.67 -11.38 -13.24
CA ASP A 34 1.10 -10.02 -13.27
C ASP A 34 0.71 -9.47 -11.88
N LYS A 35 1.48 -9.86 -10.86
CA LYS A 35 1.35 -9.37 -9.48
C LYS A 35 2.51 -8.45 -9.12
N CYS A 36 2.24 -7.48 -8.28
CA CYS A 36 3.23 -6.62 -7.66
C CYS A 36 3.16 -6.77 -6.14
N ILE A 37 4.32 -6.70 -5.49
CA ILE A 37 4.43 -6.57 -4.04
C ILE A 37 4.95 -5.18 -3.70
N GLU A 38 4.31 -4.55 -2.72
CA GLU A 38 4.73 -3.26 -2.21
C GLU A 38 4.94 -3.29 -0.69
N VAL A 39 6.07 -2.73 -0.28
CA VAL A 39 6.41 -2.51 1.12
C VAL A 39 6.51 -1.03 1.36
N PHE A 40 5.65 -0.54 2.26
CA PHE A 40 5.66 0.83 2.74
C PHE A 40 6.27 0.85 4.13
N ILE A 41 7.30 1.66 4.31
CA ILE A 41 7.78 2.09 5.63
C ILE A 41 7.01 3.37 5.95
N LEU A 42 6.30 3.34 7.07
CA LEU A 42 5.37 4.40 7.47
C LEU A 42 5.86 5.01 8.78
N GLU A 43 5.82 6.34 8.86
CA GLU A 43 6.14 7.09 10.07
C GLU A 43 5.13 8.23 10.21
N GLY A 44 4.45 8.31 11.36
CA GLY A 44 3.46 9.35 11.60
C GLY A 44 2.36 8.94 12.56
N ASP A 45 1.27 9.70 12.53
CA ASP A 45 0.12 9.49 13.39
C ASP A 45 -0.57 8.14 13.12
N ALA A 46 -0.91 7.43 14.22
CA ALA A 46 -1.51 6.11 14.14
C ALA A 46 -2.88 6.10 13.46
N ALA A 47 -3.69 7.17 13.59
CA ALA A 47 -4.97 7.25 12.89
C ALA A 47 -4.74 7.41 11.39
N ARG A 48 -3.80 8.27 10.98
CA ARG A 48 -3.44 8.46 9.57
C ARG A 48 -2.92 7.17 8.92
N ILE A 49 -2.08 6.41 9.62
CA ILE A 49 -1.60 5.10 9.18
C ILE A 49 -2.77 4.11 9.04
N ASN A 50 -3.69 4.09 10.01
CA ASN A 50 -4.87 3.22 9.95
C ASN A 50 -5.80 3.58 8.78
N ASP A 51 -5.94 4.86 8.45
CA ASP A 51 -6.76 5.32 7.32
C ASP A 51 -6.19 4.81 5.99
N LEU A 52 -4.87 4.90 5.79
CA LEU A 52 -4.19 4.33 4.61
C LEU A 52 -4.46 2.82 4.48
N VAL A 53 -4.27 2.07 5.57
CA VAL A 53 -4.49 0.61 5.58
C VAL A 53 -5.96 0.27 5.31
N ARG A 54 -6.90 1.01 5.92
CA ARG A 54 -8.34 0.86 5.66
C ARG A 54 -8.69 1.15 4.22
N LEU A 55 -8.09 2.16 3.60
CA LEU A 55 -8.36 2.49 2.21
C LEU A 55 -7.92 1.36 1.26
N PHE A 56 -6.73 0.78 1.49
CA PHE A 56 -6.28 -0.39 0.72
C PHE A 56 -7.19 -1.62 0.89
N LEU A 57 -7.65 -1.89 2.12
CA LEU A 57 -8.57 -3.00 2.40
C LEU A 57 -9.95 -2.79 1.74
N THR A 58 -10.51 -1.59 1.83
CA THR A 58 -11.86 -1.26 1.35
C THR A 58 -11.95 -1.14 -0.16
N THR A 59 -10.84 -0.81 -0.82
CA THR A 59 -10.75 -0.75 -2.29
C THR A 59 -11.04 -2.11 -2.95
N ARG A 60 -10.84 -3.24 -2.22
CA ARG A 60 -11.06 -4.61 -2.72
C ARG A 60 -10.30 -4.97 -4.01
N LYS A 61 -9.24 -4.23 -4.33
CA LYS A 61 -8.32 -4.48 -5.45
C LYS A 61 -6.98 -5.08 -5.01
N MET A 62 -6.76 -5.20 -3.70
CA MET A 62 -5.57 -5.81 -3.12
C MET A 62 -5.82 -7.30 -2.87
N ASP A 63 -4.87 -8.15 -3.27
CA ASP A 63 -4.90 -9.58 -2.97
C ASP A 63 -4.47 -9.85 -1.53
N TYR A 64 -3.57 -9.03 -1.00
CA TYR A 64 -3.04 -9.14 0.35
C TYR A 64 -2.75 -7.75 0.91
N VAL A 65 -3.06 -7.55 2.19
CA VAL A 65 -2.68 -6.35 2.95
C VAL A 65 -2.28 -6.78 4.36
N LYS A 66 -1.11 -6.33 4.82
CA LYS A 66 -0.63 -6.55 6.19
C LYS A 66 0.05 -5.30 6.74
N LEU A 67 -0.43 -4.87 7.90
CA LEU A 67 0.23 -3.89 8.75
C LEU A 67 1.08 -4.64 9.79
N ILE A 68 2.31 -4.18 9.98
CA ILE A 68 3.21 -4.66 11.03
C ILE A 68 3.58 -3.43 11.84
N VAL A 69 3.35 -3.49 13.15
CA VAL A 69 3.67 -2.41 14.09
C VAL A 69 4.92 -2.83 14.86
N ALA A 70 5.88 -1.93 14.98
CA ALA A 70 7.14 -2.11 15.70
C ALA A 70 7.25 -1.07 16.81
#